data_AF-A7T5X9-F1
#
_entry.id   AF-A7T5X9-F1
#
_cell.length_a   1.000
_cell.length_b   1.000
_cell.length_c   1.000
_cell.angle_alpha   90.00
_cell.angle_beta   90.00
_cell.angle_gamma   90.00
#
_symmetry.space_group_name_H-M   'P 1'
#
loop_
_entity.id
_entity.type
_entity.pdbx_description
1 polymer ?
#
loop_
_entity_poly.entity_id
_entity_poly.type
_entity_poly.pdbx_seq_one_letter_code
_entity_poly.pdbx_strand_id
1 'polypeptide(L)'
;LIYRGYRMVNWDPEAKTTLSDEEVIYEERQGNLYYLQYNIVDSDEKVTIATTRPETILGDTAICINPNDERFTHLKGKKAIVPLCNREIPIIEDEYVDVEFGTGCLKVTPAHDENDKVLGDKHNLEVIDIFNEDASLNSFGLHYEGKDRFVVRKEISKELEEKGFLVKTEVHTNKVGTSERTKAVIEPRLSDQWFLKMEELVKPAIEAVLGEDREVKLFPKKFENTYRHWMENIRDWNISRQLWWGQQIPAYYYGDGKEDFVVAETIEDAVKLAQEKTGNSSLSASDLKQDPDALDTWFSSWLWPMSVFDGIRNPENEEIKYYYPTNDLVTGPDILFFWVARMIIAGYEYKDARPLK
;
A
#
# COMPACT_ATOMS: atom_id res chain seq x y z
N LEU A 1 10.19 -10.71 -12.77
CA LEU A 1 10.15 -10.14 -11.40
C LEU A 1 9.05 -9.10 -11.23
N ILE A 2 8.74 -8.29 -12.25
CA ILE A 2 7.67 -7.29 -12.22
C ILE A 2 6.30 -7.93 -12.51
N TYR A 3 5.25 -7.47 -11.83
CA TYR A 3 3.86 -7.88 -12.06
C TYR A 3 2.88 -6.75 -11.70
N ARG A 4 1.65 -6.85 -12.20
CA ARG A 4 0.55 -5.94 -11.84
C ARG A 4 -0.32 -6.59 -10.76
N GLY A 5 -0.61 -5.87 -9.68
CA GLY A 5 -1.34 -6.39 -8.53
C GLY A 5 -2.40 -5.42 -8.04
N TYR A 6 -3.52 -5.97 -7.55
CA TYR A 6 -4.54 -5.18 -6.84
C TYR A 6 -4.30 -5.35 -5.35
N ARG A 7 -3.77 -4.33 -4.69
CA ARG A 7 -3.38 -4.39 -3.28
C ARG A 7 -3.73 -3.09 -2.57
N MET A 8 -3.72 -3.14 -1.25
CA MET A 8 -3.75 -1.94 -0.43
C MET A 8 -2.44 -1.18 -0.64
N VAL A 9 -2.55 0.11 -0.91
CA VAL A 9 -1.41 1.01 -1.12
C VAL A 9 -1.55 2.25 -0.25
N ASN A 10 -0.42 2.83 0.11
CA ASN A 10 -0.38 4.13 0.77
C ASN A 10 -0.73 5.21 -0.26
N TRP A 11 -1.80 5.95 -0.05
CA TRP A 11 -2.28 6.99 -0.95
C TRP A 11 -2.08 8.38 -0.33
N ASP A 12 -1.43 9.28 -1.07
CA ASP A 12 -1.36 10.70 -0.72
C ASP A 12 -2.56 11.43 -1.34
N PRO A 13 -3.55 11.85 -0.55
CA PRO A 13 -4.74 12.51 -1.09
C PRO A 13 -4.49 13.94 -1.60
N GLU A 14 -3.40 14.58 -1.17
CA GLU A 14 -3.05 15.93 -1.63
C GLU A 14 -2.33 15.86 -2.99
N ALA A 15 -1.36 14.94 -3.11
CA ALA A 15 -0.63 14.73 -4.36
C ALA A 15 -1.35 13.80 -5.36
N LYS A 16 -2.39 13.08 -4.92
CA LYS A 16 -3.15 12.08 -5.69
C LYS A 16 -2.27 11.01 -6.33
N THR A 17 -1.39 10.42 -5.53
CA THR A 17 -0.48 9.37 -5.98
C THR A 17 -0.26 8.35 -4.88
N THR A 18 0.08 7.12 -5.27
CA THR A 18 0.62 6.13 -4.34
C THR A 18 2.01 6.51 -3.82
N LEU A 19 2.31 6.04 -2.62
CA LEU A 19 3.61 6.13 -1.95
C LEU A 19 4.13 4.70 -1.69
N SER A 20 5.45 4.51 -1.70
CA SER A 20 6.04 3.29 -1.14
C SER A 20 5.97 3.32 0.39
N ASP A 21 6.17 2.18 1.05
CA ASP A 21 6.17 2.09 2.51
C ASP A 21 7.27 2.97 3.14
N GLU A 22 8.38 3.15 2.42
CA GLU A 22 9.49 3.97 2.87
C GLU A 22 9.16 5.47 2.82
N GLU A 23 8.32 5.91 1.86
CA GLU A 23 7.89 7.31 1.72
C GLU A 23 6.83 7.73 2.79
N VAL A 24 6.51 6.85 3.74
CA VAL A 24 5.56 7.09 4.84
C VAL A 24 6.29 7.35 6.15
N ILE A 25 6.09 8.56 6.70
CA ILE A 25 6.61 8.95 8.01
C ILE A 25 5.50 8.81 9.05
N TYR A 26 5.72 7.96 10.04
CA TYR A 26 4.79 7.79 11.15
C TYR A 26 5.08 8.74 12.30
N GLU A 27 4.04 9.44 12.74
CA GLU A 27 4.08 10.37 13.87
C GLU A 27 3.05 9.96 14.94
N GLU A 28 3.41 10.08 16.21
CA GLU A 28 2.44 9.93 17.30
C GLU A 28 1.55 11.17 17.38
N ARG A 29 0.24 10.95 17.35
CA ARG A 29 -0.77 12.01 17.47
C ARG A 29 -1.81 11.61 18.49
N GLN A 30 -2.12 12.54 19.39
CA GLN A 30 -3.23 12.39 20.32
C GLN A 30 -4.54 12.45 19.53
N GLY A 31 -5.34 11.40 19.62
CA GLY A 31 -6.66 11.29 19.02
C GLY A 31 -7.67 10.72 20.00
N ASN A 32 -8.74 10.17 19.44
CA ASN A 32 -9.86 9.61 20.20
C ASN A 32 -10.12 8.17 19.77
N LEU A 33 -10.53 7.35 20.72
CA LEU A 33 -11.11 6.03 20.53
C LEU A 33 -12.62 6.13 20.82
N TYR A 34 -13.43 5.83 19.81
CA TYR A 34 -14.88 5.93 19.84
C TYR A 34 -15.49 4.55 20.08
N TYR A 35 -16.42 4.45 21.02
CA TYR A 35 -17.15 3.22 21.31
C TYR A 35 -18.55 3.29 20.72
N LEU A 36 -18.78 2.54 19.64
CA LEU A 36 -19.99 2.62 18.82
C LEU A 36 -20.86 1.38 19.01
N GLN A 37 -22.16 1.57 19.18
CA GLN A 37 -23.14 0.50 19.28
C GLN A 37 -23.76 0.16 17.93
N TYR A 38 -23.81 -1.13 17.62
CA TYR A 38 -24.47 -1.70 16.46
C TYR A 38 -25.63 -2.57 16.96
N ASN A 39 -26.81 -2.40 16.37
CA ASN A 39 -27.96 -3.23 16.70
C ASN A 39 -27.82 -4.59 16.02
N ILE A 40 -28.25 -5.66 16.69
CA ILE A 40 -28.27 -7.00 16.12
C ILE A 40 -29.57 -7.17 15.32
N VAL A 41 -29.48 -7.72 14.11
CA VAL A 41 -30.65 -7.98 13.26
C VAL A 41 -31.58 -8.96 13.98
N ASP A 42 -32.89 -8.69 13.93
CA ASP A 42 -33.95 -9.48 14.57
C ASP A 42 -33.79 -9.67 16.09
N SER A 43 -33.10 -8.76 16.78
CA SER A 43 -32.91 -8.80 18.24
C SER A 43 -32.87 -7.39 18.86
N ASP A 44 -33.19 -7.29 20.15
CA ASP A 44 -32.97 -6.08 20.97
C ASP A 44 -31.52 -5.99 21.48
N GLU A 45 -30.70 -7.01 21.21
CA GLU A 45 -29.29 -7.03 21.56
C GLU A 45 -28.49 -6.00 20.76
N LYS A 46 -27.39 -5.54 21.37
CA LYS A 46 -26.43 -4.62 20.75
C LYS A 46 -25.02 -5.11 20.98
N VAL A 47 -24.14 -4.87 20.01
CA VAL A 47 -22.69 -5.07 20.15
C VAL A 47 -22.00 -3.71 20.13
N THR A 48 -21.00 -3.52 21.00
CA THR A 48 -20.19 -2.31 21.01
C THR A 48 -18.84 -2.63 20.37
N ILE A 49 -18.38 -1.77 19.46
CA ILE A 49 -17.04 -1.83 18.84
C ILE A 49 -16.24 -0.60 19.22
N ALA A 50 -14.91 -0.70 19.15
CA ALA A 50 -14.02 0.43 19.33
C ALA A 50 -13.36 0.81 17.99
N THR A 51 -13.31 2.10 17.65
CA THR A 51 -12.65 2.59 16.43
C THR A 51 -12.01 3.95 16.64
N THR A 52 -10.91 4.22 15.96
CA THR A 52 -10.27 5.55 15.93
C THR A 52 -10.75 6.38 14.72
N ARG A 53 -11.48 5.75 13.80
CA ARG A 53 -11.97 6.31 12.53
C ARG A 53 -13.49 6.14 12.39
N PRO A 54 -14.31 6.92 13.10
CA PRO A 54 -15.77 6.79 13.07
C PRO A 54 -16.36 7.13 11.69
N GLU A 55 -15.67 7.93 10.86
CA GLU A 55 -16.12 8.21 9.50
C GLU A 55 -16.11 6.97 8.58
N THR A 56 -15.28 5.98 8.89
CA THR A 56 -15.15 4.76 8.06
C THR A 56 -16.26 3.75 8.28
N ILE A 57 -17.15 3.94 9.27
CA ILE A 57 -18.25 2.98 9.52
C ILE A 57 -19.17 2.81 8.31
N LEU A 58 -19.26 3.85 7.45
CA LEU A 58 -20.04 3.81 6.22
C LEU A 58 -19.49 2.79 5.21
N GLY A 59 -18.24 2.37 5.36
CA GLY A 59 -17.59 1.31 4.58
C GLY A 59 -17.53 -0.05 5.29
N ASP A 60 -18.11 -0.20 6.49
CA ASP A 60 -18.06 -1.45 7.23
C ASP A 60 -18.79 -2.57 6.48
N THR A 61 -18.15 -3.73 6.35
CA THR A 61 -18.75 -4.91 5.70
C THR A 61 -18.83 -6.14 6.59
N ALA A 62 -18.24 -6.10 7.80
CA ALA A 62 -18.47 -7.07 8.86
C ALA A 62 -18.13 -6.50 10.25
N ILE A 63 -18.58 -7.20 11.29
CA ILE A 63 -17.99 -7.11 12.63
C ILE A 63 -17.23 -8.40 12.87
N CYS A 64 -15.99 -8.32 13.31
CA CYS A 64 -15.19 -9.48 13.68
C CYS A 64 -15.15 -9.64 15.20
N ILE A 65 -15.41 -10.86 15.66
CA ILE A 65 -15.27 -11.27 17.05
C ILE A 65 -14.21 -12.37 17.15
N ASN A 66 -13.53 -12.45 18.29
CA ASN A 66 -12.62 -13.57 18.54
C ASN A 66 -13.44 -14.83 18.90
N PRO A 67 -13.24 -15.98 18.24
CA PRO A 67 -14.00 -17.20 18.51
C PRO A 67 -13.80 -17.74 19.94
N ASN A 68 -12.68 -17.38 20.58
CA ASN A 68 -12.30 -17.77 21.94
C ASN A 68 -12.77 -16.77 23.01
N ASP A 69 -13.42 -15.66 22.63
CA ASP A 69 -14.01 -14.73 23.57
C ASP A 69 -15.42 -15.18 23.98
N GLU A 70 -15.52 -15.79 25.17
CA GLU A 70 -16.78 -16.29 25.71
C GLU A 70 -17.88 -15.22 25.78
N ARG A 71 -17.51 -13.94 25.94
CA ARG A 71 -18.44 -12.81 26.03
C ARG A 71 -19.31 -12.66 24.79
N PHE A 72 -18.79 -13.00 23.59
CA PHE A 72 -19.46 -12.78 22.31
C PHE A 72 -19.90 -14.06 21.59
N THR A 73 -19.79 -15.22 22.24
CA THR A 73 -20.23 -16.51 21.67
C THR A 73 -21.69 -16.52 21.20
N HIS A 74 -22.54 -15.74 21.85
CA HIS A 74 -23.96 -15.58 21.50
C HIS A 74 -24.20 -14.77 20.21
N LEU A 75 -23.18 -14.13 19.64
CA LEU A 75 -23.25 -13.35 18.40
C LEU A 75 -22.84 -14.14 17.14
N LYS A 76 -22.32 -15.36 17.31
CA LYS A 76 -21.86 -16.22 16.21
C LYS A 76 -23.00 -16.48 15.21
N GLY A 77 -22.72 -16.22 13.93
CA GLY A 77 -23.69 -16.38 12.83
C GLY A 77 -24.81 -15.33 12.79
N LYS A 78 -24.83 -14.35 13.69
CA LYS A 78 -25.76 -13.22 13.64
C LYS A 78 -25.28 -12.15 12.65
N LYS A 79 -26.14 -11.18 12.40
CA LYS A 79 -25.83 -9.97 11.64
C LYS A 79 -26.01 -8.73 12.51
N ALA A 80 -25.27 -7.69 12.20
CA ALA A 80 -25.38 -6.38 12.82
C ALA A 80 -25.83 -5.33 11.80
N ILE A 81 -26.44 -4.26 12.28
CA ILE A 81 -26.88 -3.12 11.48
C ILE A 81 -25.87 -1.99 11.68
N VAL A 82 -25.24 -1.57 10.58
CA VAL A 82 -24.31 -0.44 10.58
C VAL A 82 -25.05 0.85 10.93
N PRO A 83 -24.59 1.62 11.93
CA PRO A 83 -25.18 2.90 12.29
C PRO A 83 -25.25 3.86 11.10
N LEU A 84 -26.30 4.69 11.08
CA LEU A 84 -26.58 5.73 10.07
C LEU A 84 -26.98 5.21 8.67
N CYS A 85 -26.26 4.25 8.09
CA CYS A 85 -26.57 3.73 6.76
C CYS A 85 -27.55 2.53 6.77
N ASN A 86 -27.85 1.97 7.94
CA ASN A 86 -28.80 0.85 8.13
C ASN A 86 -28.51 -0.38 7.26
N ARG A 87 -27.23 -0.61 6.92
CA ARG A 87 -26.79 -1.78 6.17
C ARG A 87 -26.63 -2.96 7.11
N GLU A 88 -27.15 -4.13 6.72
CA GLU A 88 -26.88 -5.38 7.42
C GLU A 88 -25.50 -5.93 7.04
N ILE A 89 -24.71 -6.28 8.04
CA ILE A 89 -23.37 -6.88 7.87
C ILE A 89 -23.23 -8.14 8.73
N PRO A 90 -22.51 -9.18 8.25
CA PRO A 90 -22.26 -10.38 9.03
C PRO A 90 -21.37 -10.11 10.26
N ILE A 91 -21.57 -10.91 11.30
CA ILE A 91 -20.61 -11.06 12.39
C ILE A 91 -19.75 -12.29 12.09
N ILE A 92 -18.46 -12.06 11.81
CA ILE A 92 -17.48 -13.09 11.47
C ILE A 92 -16.60 -13.42 12.67
N GLU A 93 -15.95 -14.59 12.62
CA GLU A 93 -15.08 -15.08 13.69
C GLU A 93 -13.63 -15.16 13.20
N ASP A 94 -12.71 -14.51 13.91
CA ASP A 94 -11.27 -14.60 13.62
C ASP A 94 -10.40 -14.41 14.87
N GLU A 95 -9.36 -15.23 15.01
CA GLU A 95 -8.40 -15.13 16.12
C GLU A 95 -7.49 -13.90 16.01
N TYR A 96 -7.48 -13.22 14.85
CA TYR A 96 -6.79 -11.95 14.66
C TYR A 96 -7.27 -10.86 15.63
N VAL A 97 -8.54 -10.89 16.05
CA VAL A 97 -9.10 -9.87 16.93
C VAL A 97 -8.55 -10.05 18.35
N ASP A 98 -7.90 -9.02 18.87
CA ASP A 98 -7.43 -8.99 20.25
C ASP A 98 -8.61 -8.86 21.23
N VAL A 99 -8.73 -9.84 22.13
CA VAL A 99 -9.76 -9.92 23.17
C VAL A 99 -9.62 -8.79 24.20
N GLU A 100 -8.40 -8.32 24.43
CA GLU A 100 -8.08 -7.28 25.43
C GLU A 100 -8.22 -5.86 24.87
N PHE A 101 -8.07 -5.68 23.55
CA PHE A 101 -8.13 -4.34 22.93
C PHE A 101 -9.56 -3.83 22.77
N GLY A 102 -9.81 -2.63 23.29
CA GLY A 102 -11.09 -1.92 23.16
C GLY A 102 -12.26 -2.69 23.75
N THR A 103 -13.01 -3.41 22.91
CA THR A 103 -14.18 -4.20 23.31
C THR A 103 -14.02 -5.70 23.12
N GLY A 104 -12.97 -6.16 22.42
CA GLY A 104 -12.89 -7.54 21.89
C GLY A 104 -13.70 -7.76 20.60
N CYS A 105 -14.34 -6.71 20.06
CA CYS A 105 -15.01 -6.68 18.77
C CYS A 105 -14.39 -5.61 17.88
N LEU A 106 -14.15 -5.97 16.61
CA LEU A 106 -13.54 -5.10 15.61
C LEU A 106 -14.52 -4.84 14.46
N LYS A 107 -14.67 -3.58 14.04
CA LYS A 107 -15.35 -3.29 12.76
C LYS A 107 -14.40 -3.60 11.60
N VAL A 108 -14.90 -4.18 10.51
CA VAL A 108 -14.07 -4.57 9.35
C VAL A 108 -14.41 -3.68 8.15
N THR A 109 -13.42 -2.92 7.69
CA THR A 109 -13.48 -1.99 6.55
C THR A 109 -12.44 -2.33 5.49
N PRO A 110 -12.68 -3.33 4.63
CA PRO A 110 -11.66 -3.86 3.71
C PRO A 110 -11.05 -2.84 2.74
N ALA A 111 -11.76 -1.76 2.42
CA ALA A 111 -11.26 -0.73 1.52
C ALA A 111 -10.31 0.30 2.18
N HIS A 112 -10.21 0.33 3.51
CA HIS A 112 -9.62 1.45 4.25
C HIS A 112 -8.60 1.05 5.33
N ASP A 113 -8.32 -0.24 5.50
CA ASP A 113 -7.28 -0.76 6.39
C ASP A 113 -6.70 -2.07 5.82
N GLU A 114 -5.38 -2.23 5.91
CA GLU A 114 -4.67 -3.40 5.36
C GLU A 114 -5.08 -4.71 6.05
N ASN A 115 -5.24 -4.69 7.38
CA ASN A 115 -5.62 -5.89 8.13
C ASN A 115 -7.08 -6.24 7.89
N ASP A 116 -7.96 -5.23 7.84
CA ASP A 116 -9.35 -5.42 7.46
C ASP A 116 -9.49 -5.99 6.05
N LYS A 117 -8.59 -5.62 5.12
CA LYS A 117 -8.56 -6.20 3.77
C LYS A 117 -8.21 -7.68 3.81
N VAL A 118 -7.23 -8.09 4.62
CA VAL A 118 -6.87 -9.50 4.79
C VAL A 118 -8.03 -10.30 5.36
N LEU A 119 -8.73 -9.76 6.37
CA LEU A 119 -9.97 -10.36 6.88
C LEU A 119 -11.05 -10.42 5.81
N GLY A 120 -11.22 -9.33 5.05
CA GLY A 120 -12.16 -9.25 3.93
C GLY A 120 -11.95 -10.34 2.90
N ASP A 121 -10.70 -10.59 2.50
CA ASP A 121 -10.37 -11.66 1.55
C ASP A 121 -10.59 -13.05 2.15
N LYS A 122 -10.15 -13.26 3.39
CA LYS A 122 -10.28 -14.54 4.10
C LYS A 122 -11.74 -14.97 4.27
N HIS A 123 -12.62 -13.99 4.54
CA HIS A 123 -14.04 -14.22 4.80
C HIS A 123 -14.95 -13.87 3.60
N ASN A 124 -14.35 -13.55 2.44
CA ASN A 124 -15.05 -13.19 1.20
C ASN A 124 -16.10 -12.07 1.40
N LEU A 125 -15.69 -11.01 2.08
CA LEU A 125 -16.52 -9.83 2.35
C LEU A 125 -16.54 -8.88 1.16
N GLU A 126 -17.61 -8.10 1.08
CA GLU A 126 -17.70 -6.98 0.14
C GLU A 126 -16.65 -5.92 0.46
N VAL A 127 -16.20 -5.21 -0.58
CA VAL A 127 -15.26 -4.09 -0.48
C VAL A 127 -16.00 -2.82 -0.86
N ILE A 128 -16.18 -1.91 0.11
CA ILE A 128 -16.91 -0.65 -0.09
C ILE A 128 -15.95 0.50 0.16
N ASP A 129 -15.49 1.14 -0.91
CA ASP A 129 -14.68 2.36 -0.85
C ASP A 129 -15.59 3.58 -0.67
N ILE A 130 -15.43 4.30 0.43
CA ILE A 130 -16.21 5.51 0.74
C ILE A 130 -15.48 6.81 0.38
N PHE A 131 -14.26 6.75 -0.13
CA PHE A 131 -13.43 7.94 -0.39
C PHE A 131 -13.16 8.17 -1.88
N ASN A 132 -13.20 9.44 -2.28
CA ASN A 132 -12.62 9.89 -3.53
C ASN A 132 -11.08 9.94 -3.42
N GLU A 133 -10.40 10.22 -4.54
CA GLU A 133 -8.95 10.34 -4.60
C GLU A 133 -8.38 11.47 -3.73
N ASP A 134 -9.16 12.54 -3.48
CA ASP A 134 -8.77 13.62 -2.56
C ASP A 134 -9.16 13.33 -1.11
N ALA A 135 -9.63 12.10 -0.84
CA ALA A 135 -10.13 11.63 0.45
C ALA A 135 -11.34 12.42 1.00
N SER A 136 -12.06 13.13 0.14
CA SER A 136 -13.45 13.50 0.39
C SER A 136 -14.36 12.26 0.29
N LEU A 137 -15.52 12.29 0.93
CA LEU A 137 -16.47 11.18 0.84
C LEU A 137 -17.15 11.14 -0.53
N ASN A 138 -17.32 9.94 -1.09
CA ASN A 138 -18.03 9.70 -2.35
C ASN A 138 -19.53 9.43 -2.09
N SER A 139 -20.25 8.88 -3.09
CA SER A 139 -21.68 8.57 -3.00
C SER A 139 -22.07 7.60 -1.87
N PHE A 140 -21.15 6.79 -1.35
CA PHE A 140 -21.38 5.95 -0.17
C PHE A 140 -21.34 6.73 1.16
N GLY A 141 -20.94 8.01 1.12
CA GLY A 141 -20.87 8.93 2.24
C GLY A 141 -22.21 9.50 2.73
N LEU A 142 -23.35 9.12 2.14
CA LEU A 142 -24.67 9.67 2.46
C LEU A 142 -24.68 11.21 2.32
N HIS A 143 -25.27 11.94 3.28
CA HIS A 143 -25.30 13.40 3.31
C HIS A 143 -23.93 14.06 3.59
N TYR A 144 -22.86 13.27 3.72
CA TYR A 144 -21.48 13.74 3.81
C TYR A 144 -20.74 13.74 2.48
N GLU A 145 -21.37 13.29 1.38
CA GLU A 145 -20.76 13.29 0.05
C GLU A 145 -20.14 14.66 -0.30
N GLY A 146 -18.90 14.62 -0.80
CA GLY A 146 -18.09 15.78 -1.15
C GLY A 146 -17.36 16.48 0.00
N LYS A 147 -17.56 16.06 1.26
CA LYS A 147 -16.84 16.64 2.42
C LYS A 147 -15.55 15.90 2.71
N ASP A 148 -14.52 16.62 3.15
CA ASP A 148 -13.25 16.05 3.62
C ASP A 148 -13.46 15.13 4.85
N ARG A 149 -12.75 14.02 4.89
CA ARG A 149 -12.85 13.01 5.94
C ARG A 149 -12.62 13.52 7.36
N PHE A 150 -11.77 14.54 7.58
CA PHE A 150 -11.54 15.08 8.93
C PHE A 150 -12.68 15.99 9.37
N VAL A 151 -13.34 16.67 8.42
CA VAL A 151 -14.60 17.37 8.68
C VAL A 151 -15.67 16.35 9.05
N VAL A 152 -15.84 15.31 8.22
CA VAL A 152 -16.83 14.27 8.47
C VAL A 152 -16.59 13.54 9.78
N ARG A 153 -15.33 13.23 10.14
CA ARG A 153 -15.00 12.61 11.43
C ARG A 153 -15.58 13.38 12.61
N LYS A 154 -15.57 14.72 12.56
CA LYS A 154 -16.15 15.56 13.61
C LYS A 154 -17.67 15.59 13.56
N GLU A 155 -18.25 15.67 12.36
CA GLU A 155 -19.70 15.75 12.18
C GLU A 155 -20.39 14.41 12.49
N ILE A 156 -19.88 13.30 11.96
CA ILE A 156 -20.42 11.96 12.15
C ILE A 156 -20.37 11.53 13.62
N SER A 157 -19.31 11.90 14.35
CA SER A 157 -19.21 11.62 15.79
C SER A 157 -20.35 12.27 16.57
N LYS A 158 -20.71 13.52 16.21
CA LYS A 158 -21.84 14.23 16.83
C LYS A 158 -23.17 13.61 16.44
N GLU A 159 -23.36 13.27 15.16
CA GLU A 159 -24.58 12.61 14.71
C GLU A 159 -24.79 11.25 15.39
N LEU A 160 -23.71 10.47 15.56
CA LEU A 160 -23.73 9.20 16.28
C LEU A 160 -24.10 9.40 17.76
N GLU A 161 -23.63 10.46 18.40
CA GLU A 161 -24.00 10.83 19.77
C GLU A 161 -25.47 11.24 19.87
N GLU A 162 -25.94 12.13 19.00
CA GLU A 162 -27.33 12.61 18.95
C GLU A 162 -28.33 11.47 18.71
N LYS A 163 -27.94 10.47 17.90
CA LYS A 163 -28.74 9.27 17.61
C LYS A 163 -28.54 8.14 18.63
N GLY A 164 -27.70 8.33 19.64
CA GLY A 164 -27.48 7.36 20.73
C GLY A 164 -26.68 6.10 20.34
N PHE A 165 -25.91 6.16 19.25
CA PHE A 165 -24.99 5.09 18.84
C PHE A 165 -23.59 5.24 19.46
N LEU A 166 -23.14 6.46 19.79
CA LEU A 166 -21.87 6.69 20.47
C LEU A 166 -22.04 6.53 21.99
N VAL A 167 -21.40 5.52 22.56
CA VAL A 167 -21.49 5.19 24.00
C VAL A 167 -20.54 6.05 24.83
N LYS A 168 -19.29 6.15 24.39
CA LYS A 168 -18.24 6.94 25.05
C LYS A 168 -17.11 7.23 24.07
N THR A 169 -16.30 8.22 24.43
CA THR A 169 -15.05 8.57 23.73
C THR A 169 -13.92 8.61 24.74
N GLU A 170 -12.80 7.98 24.41
CA GLU A 170 -11.59 7.98 25.24
C GLU A 170 -10.42 8.59 24.47
N VAL A 171 -9.51 9.24 25.18
CA VAL A 171 -8.28 9.75 24.58
C VAL A 171 -7.38 8.57 24.25
N HIS A 172 -6.86 8.53 23.03
CA HIS A 172 -5.97 7.46 22.57
C HIS A 172 -4.87 8.02 21.68
N THR A 173 -3.62 7.64 21.94
CA THR A 173 -2.48 8.02 21.11
C THR A 173 -2.42 7.09 19.91
N ASN A 174 -2.49 7.67 18.71
CA ASN A 174 -2.42 6.94 17.45
C ASN A 174 -1.07 7.16 16.79
N LYS A 175 -0.60 6.14 16.07
CA LYS A 175 0.53 6.27 15.15
C LYS A 175 -0.03 6.55 13.75
N VAL A 176 0.14 7.77 13.26
CA VAL A 176 -0.46 8.23 12.00
C VAL A 176 0.62 8.33 10.93
N GLY A 177 0.40 7.67 9.79
CA GLY A 177 1.27 7.79 8.62
C GLY A 177 1.03 9.12 7.89
N THR A 178 2.12 9.77 7.50
CA THR A 178 2.11 11.00 6.70
C THR A 178 3.04 10.88 5.51
N SER A 179 2.69 11.53 4.41
CA SER A 179 3.54 11.62 3.23
C SER A 179 4.85 12.33 3.58
N GLU A 180 5.99 11.77 3.18
CA GLU A 180 7.28 12.42 3.36
C GLU A 180 7.33 13.80 2.68
N ARG A 181 6.60 13.97 1.58
CA ARG A 181 6.67 15.19 0.75
C ARG A 181 5.62 16.22 1.13
N THR A 182 4.34 15.86 1.07
CA THR A 182 3.22 16.81 1.33
C THR A 182 2.95 16.98 2.82
N LYS A 183 3.40 16.03 3.66
CA LYS A 183 3.03 15.90 5.08
C LYS A 183 1.53 15.63 5.30
N ALA A 184 0.76 15.39 4.23
CA ALA A 184 -0.62 14.97 4.32
C ALA A 184 -0.70 13.62 5.04
N VAL A 185 -1.76 13.43 5.84
CA VAL A 185 -2.08 12.10 6.39
C VAL A 185 -2.47 11.21 5.22
N ILE A 186 -1.82 10.05 5.11
CA ILE A 186 -2.06 9.11 4.01
C ILE A 186 -3.38 8.37 4.23
N GLU A 187 -3.93 7.81 3.16
CA GLU A 187 -5.04 6.86 3.21
C GLU A 187 -4.62 5.50 2.69
N PRO A 188 -4.96 4.39 3.37
CA PRO A 188 -4.98 3.09 2.74
C PRO A 188 -6.05 3.09 1.65
N ARG A 189 -5.66 2.76 0.42
CA ARG A 189 -6.56 2.68 -0.74
C ARG A 189 -6.26 1.42 -1.53
N LEU A 190 -7.28 0.76 -2.07
CA LEU A 190 -7.07 -0.34 -3.01
C LEU A 190 -6.81 0.21 -4.41
N SER A 191 -5.74 -0.24 -5.04
CA SER A 191 -5.37 0.20 -6.38
C SER A 191 -4.65 -0.89 -7.16
N ASP A 192 -4.87 -0.93 -8.48
CA ASP A 192 -4.05 -1.73 -9.40
C ASP A 192 -2.74 -0.99 -9.65
N GLN A 193 -1.63 -1.58 -9.22
CA GLN A 193 -0.30 -0.98 -9.32
C GLN A 193 0.72 -1.99 -9.83
N TRP A 194 1.87 -1.47 -10.26
CA TRP A 194 3.01 -2.26 -10.70
C TRP A 194 3.95 -2.52 -9.52
N PHE A 195 4.32 -3.78 -9.33
CA PHE A 195 5.17 -4.19 -8.23
C PHE A 195 6.38 -4.96 -8.74
N LEU A 196 7.51 -4.77 -8.07
CA LEU A 196 8.71 -5.58 -8.23
C LEU A 196 8.80 -6.58 -7.07
N LYS A 197 8.87 -7.88 -7.40
CA LYS A 197 9.07 -8.95 -6.40
C LYS A 197 10.44 -8.80 -5.74
N MET A 198 10.45 -8.63 -4.41
CA MET A 198 11.69 -8.33 -3.68
C MET A 198 12.33 -9.54 -3.00
N GLU A 199 11.55 -10.53 -2.56
CA GLU A 199 12.00 -11.63 -1.68
C GLU A 199 13.30 -12.33 -2.13
N GLU A 200 13.37 -12.74 -3.39
CA GLU A 200 14.58 -13.37 -3.96
C GLU A 200 15.62 -12.34 -4.37
N LEU A 201 15.14 -11.19 -4.88
CA LEU A 201 15.97 -10.14 -5.46
C LEU A 201 16.91 -9.50 -4.43
N VAL A 202 16.52 -9.47 -3.15
CA VAL A 202 17.33 -8.87 -2.08
C VAL A 202 18.45 -9.76 -1.55
N LYS A 203 18.39 -11.08 -1.75
CA LYS A 203 19.30 -12.03 -1.09
C LYS A 203 20.79 -11.77 -1.39
N PRO A 204 21.20 -11.51 -2.65
CA PRO A 204 22.61 -11.19 -2.93
C PRO A 204 23.07 -9.91 -2.21
N ALA A 205 22.20 -8.91 -2.11
CA ALA A 205 22.51 -7.65 -1.43
C ALA A 205 22.64 -7.84 0.10
N ILE A 206 21.81 -8.70 0.70
CA ILE A 206 21.93 -9.09 2.11
C ILE A 206 23.30 -9.74 2.34
N GLU A 207 23.66 -10.73 1.53
CA GLU A 207 24.93 -11.45 1.67
C GLU A 207 26.13 -10.50 1.50
N ALA A 208 26.08 -9.63 0.50
CA ALA A 208 27.16 -8.67 0.23
C ALA A 208 27.50 -7.74 1.40
N VAL A 209 26.50 -7.35 2.19
CA VAL A 209 26.66 -6.41 3.31
C VAL A 209 26.83 -7.14 4.65
N LEU A 210 26.09 -8.22 4.86
CA LEU A 210 25.90 -8.85 6.16
C LEU A 210 26.48 -10.26 6.27
N GLY A 211 26.91 -10.84 5.15
CA GLY A 211 27.49 -12.17 5.04
C GLY A 211 28.87 -12.30 5.67
N GLU A 212 29.47 -13.48 5.50
CA GLU A 212 30.82 -13.76 6.00
C GLU A 212 31.89 -13.05 5.15
N ASP A 213 31.74 -13.09 3.82
CA ASP A 213 32.61 -12.39 2.88
C ASP A 213 31.99 -11.03 2.49
N ARG A 214 32.13 -10.06 3.39
CA ARG A 214 31.52 -8.73 3.20
C ARG A 214 32.20 -7.97 2.08
N GLU A 215 31.49 -7.92 0.97
CA GLU A 215 31.84 -7.23 -0.25
C GLU A 215 31.54 -5.72 -0.21
N VAL A 216 30.53 -5.32 0.57
CA VAL A 216 30.09 -3.93 0.75
C VAL A 216 30.16 -3.53 2.22
N LYS A 217 30.76 -2.37 2.51
CA LYS A 217 30.97 -1.90 3.89
C LYS A 217 30.17 -0.64 4.21
N LEU A 218 29.27 -0.73 5.19
CA LEU A 218 28.52 0.41 5.69
C LEU A 218 29.27 1.14 6.83
N PHE A 219 29.43 2.46 6.68
CA PHE A 219 30.06 3.31 7.69
C PHE A 219 29.11 4.41 8.19
N PRO A 220 28.94 4.59 9.52
CA PRO A 220 29.45 3.73 10.60
C PRO A 220 28.74 2.37 10.68
N LYS A 221 29.42 1.35 11.23
CA LYS A 221 28.94 -0.03 11.33
C LYS A 221 27.55 -0.22 11.97
N LYS A 222 27.08 0.74 12.78
CA LYS A 222 25.75 0.71 13.40
C LYS A 222 24.61 0.56 12.36
N PHE A 223 24.83 1.02 11.13
CA PHE A 223 23.83 0.92 10.06
C PHE A 223 23.62 -0.50 9.56
N GLU A 224 24.54 -1.44 9.80
CA GLU A 224 24.37 -2.86 9.44
C GLU A 224 23.14 -3.46 10.12
N ASN A 225 22.85 -3.10 11.38
CA ASN A 225 21.67 -3.60 12.10
C ASN A 225 20.37 -3.07 11.49
N THR A 226 20.34 -1.78 11.16
CA THR A 226 19.17 -1.18 10.50
C THR A 226 18.98 -1.75 9.10
N TYR A 227 20.07 -1.96 8.36
CA TYR A 227 20.08 -2.63 7.06
C TYR A 227 19.54 -4.05 7.13
N ARG A 228 20.02 -4.84 8.10
CA ARG A 228 19.52 -6.20 8.35
C ARG A 228 18.02 -6.21 8.56
N HIS A 229 17.56 -5.43 9.53
CA HIS A 229 16.14 -5.39 9.88
C HIS A 229 15.28 -5.01 8.69
N TRP A 230 15.71 -4.04 7.88
CA TRP A 230 14.95 -3.61 6.71
C TRP A 230 14.94 -4.67 5.60
N MET A 231 16.10 -5.18 5.22
CA MET A 231 16.22 -6.13 4.10
C MET A 231 15.55 -7.47 4.40
N GLU A 232 15.58 -7.95 5.64
CA GLU A 232 14.93 -9.21 6.05
C GLU A 232 13.40 -9.11 6.11
N ASN A 233 12.84 -7.89 6.22
CA ASN A 233 11.39 -7.65 6.30
C ASN A 233 10.83 -6.91 5.06
N ILE A 234 11.60 -6.88 3.97
CA ILE A 234 11.22 -6.12 2.78
C ILE A 234 9.96 -6.71 2.13
N ARG A 235 9.08 -5.82 1.67
CA ARG A 235 7.88 -6.17 0.90
C ARG A 235 8.10 -5.92 -0.59
N ASP A 236 7.21 -6.46 -1.42
CA ASP A 236 7.22 -6.17 -2.86
C ASP A 236 7.11 -4.65 -3.08
N TRP A 237 7.99 -4.10 -3.90
CA TRP A 237 8.11 -2.66 -4.08
C TRP A 237 7.07 -2.18 -5.10
N ASN A 238 6.18 -1.27 -4.70
CA ASN A 238 5.32 -0.53 -5.63
C ASN A 238 6.15 0.45 -6.47
N ILE A 239 6.28 0.20 -7.77
CA ILE A 239 7.11 0.95 -8.71
C ILE A 239 6.31 1.90 -9.61
N SER A 240 4.97 1.92 -9.54
CA SER A 240 4.14 2.87 -10.29
C SER A 240 3.73 4.07 -9.45
N ARG A 241 3.48 5.20 -10.12
CA ARG A 241 3.06 6.49 -9.54
C ARG A 241 2.11 7.20 -10.49
N GLN A 242 1.05 7.82 -9.94
CA GLN A 242 0.06 8.59 -10.70
C GLN A 242 0.53 10.05 -10.87
N LEU A 243 1.79 10.20 -11.28
CA LEU A 243 2.47 11.49 -11.42
C LEU A 243 2.68 11.81 -12.89
N TRP A 244 2.66 13.11 -13.21
CA TRP A 244 2.93 13.58 -14.57
C TRP A 244 4.43 13.61 -14.89
N TRP A 245 5.28 13.64 -13.86
CA TRP A 245 6.73 13.69 -14.00
C TRP A 245 7.35 12.35 -13.63
N GLY A 246 8.03 11.74 -14.60
CA GLY A 246 8.76 10.49 -14.44
C GLY A 246 8.87 9.75 -15.77
N GLN A 247 9.40 8.53 -15.72
CA GLN A 247 9.51 7.67 -16.90
C GLN A 247 8.20 6.92 -17.06
N GLN A 248 7.47 7.14 -18.14
CA GLN A 248 6.19 6.48 -18.37
C GLN A 248 6.37 4.96 -18.47
N ILE A 249 5.50 4.20 -17.80
CA ILE A 249 5.59 2.74 -17.77
C ILE A 249 5.39 2.18 -19.19
N PRO A 250 6.28 1.29 -19.68
CA PRO A 250 6.21 0.76 -21.05
C PRO A 250 5.20 -0.40 -21.19
N ALA A 251 4.04 -0.27 -20.54
CA ALA A 251 2.93 -1.22 -20.65
C ALA A 251 1.82 -0.61 -21.51
N TYR A 252 1.23 -1.41 -22.40
CA TYR A 252 0.23 -0.97 -23.38
C TYR A 252 -1.01 -1.83 -23.26
N TYR A 253 -2.13 -1.20 -22.93
CA TYR A 253 -3.43 -1.82 -22.83
C TYR A 253 -4.09 -1.92 -24.19
N TYR A 254 -4.64 -3.10 -24.51
CA TYR A 254 -5.45 -3.35 -25.71
C TYR A 254 -6.93 -3.63 -25.37
N GLY A 255 -7.29 -3.56 -24.09
CA GLY A 255 -8.64 -3.80 -23.57
C GLY A 255 -8.80 -3.37 -22.11
N ASP A 256 -10.01 -3.56 -21.57
CA ASP A 256 -10.37 -3.15 -20.20
C ASP A 256 -10.11 -4.25 -19.15
N GLY A 257 -9.77 -5.47 -19.58
CA GLY A 257 -9.41 -6.55 -18.68
C GLY A 257 -8.11 -6.26 -17.93
N LYS A 258 -8.00 -6.75 -16.69
CA LYS A 258 -6.83 -6.53 -15.83
C LYS A 258 -5.50 -6.95 -16.49
N GLU A 259 -5.55 -8.06 -17.22
CA GLU A 259 -4.41 -8.66 -17.93
C GLU A 259 -4.37 -8.29 -19.42
N ASP A 260 -5.24 -7.37 -19.87
CA ASP A 260 -5.34 -6.95 -21.27
C ASP A 260 -4.27 -5.92 -21.65
N PHE A 261 -3.02 -6.26 -21.36
CA PHE A 261 -1.85 -5.46 -21.69
C PHE A 261 -0.68 -6.30 -22.18
N VAL A 262 0.28 -5.63 -22.79
CA VAL A 262 1.62 -6.13 -23.12
C VAL A 262 2.68 -5.13 -22.69
N VAL A 263 3.92 -5.58 -22.50
CA VAL A 263 5.06 -4.71 -22.14
C VAL A 263 6.04 -4.70 -23.31
N ALA A 264 6.42 -3.51 -23.79
CA ALA A 264 7.34 -3.35 -24.92
C ALA A 264 8.06 -2.00 -24.87
N GLU A 265 9.25 -1.91 -25.46
CA GLU A 265 9.99 -0.64 -25.52
C GLU A 265 9.30 0.41 -26.41
N THR A 266 8.58 -0.04 -27.43
CA THR A 266 7.92 0.81 -28.42
C THR A 266 6.46 0.39 -28.64
N ILE A 267 5.63 1.32 -29.10
CA ILE A 267 4.23 1.02 -29.43
C ILE A 267 4.14 0.07 -30.63
N GLU A 268 5.09 0.12 -31.56
CA GLU A 268 5.16 -0.77 -32.71
C GLU A 268 5.40 -2.23 -32.29
N ASP A 269 6.27 -2.46 -31.31
CA ASP A 269 6.50 -3.80 -30.76
C ASP A 269 5.35 -4.24 -29.87
N ALA A 270 4.72 -3.31 -29.13
CA ALA A 270 3.51 -3.59 -28.37
C ALA A 270 2.37 -4.10 -29.26
N VAL A 271 2.17 -3.50 -30.44
CA VAL A 271 1.15 -3.97 -31.39
C VAL A 271 1.38 -5.42 -31.79
N LYS A 272 2.63 -5.81 -32.12
CA LYS A 272 2.95 -7.20 -32.48
C LYS A 272 2.63 -8.16 -31.35
N LEU A 273 3.07 -7.84 -30.13
CA LEU A 273 2.80 -8.66 -28.94
C LEU A 273 1.30 -8.76 -28.64
N ALA A 274 0.54 -7.67 -28.82
CA ALA A 274 -0.91 -7.65 -28.62
C ALA A 274 -1.64 -8.49 -29.68
N GLN A 275 -1.23 -8.42 -30.95
CA GLN A 275 -1.77 -9.27 -32.03
C GLN A 275 -1.53 -10.75 -31.74
N GLU A 276 -0.32 -11.11 -31.29
CA GLU A 276 0.02 -12.49 -30.91
C GLU A 276 -0.81 -12.96 -29.71
N LYS A 277 -0.93 -12.14 -28.66
CA LYS A 277 -1.64 -12.48 -27.42
C LYS A 277 -3.15 -12.61 -27.62
N THR A 278 -3.75 -11.78 -28.48
CA THR A 278 -5.20 -11.77 -28.74
C THR A 278 -5.63 -12.62 -29.93
N GLY A 279 -4.69 -12.98 -30.82
CA GLY A 279 -5.00 -13.56 -32.13
C GLY A 279 -5.63 -12.58 -33.12
N ASN A 280 -5.73 -11.29 -32.77
CA ASN A 280 -6.36 -10.27 -33.61
C ASN A 280 -5.32 -9.48 -34.42
N SER A 281 -5.08 -9.92 -35.66
CA SER A 281 -4.18 -9.24 -36.61
C SER A 281 -4.61 -7.84 -37.03
N SER A 282 -5.83 -7.38 -36.70
CA SER A 282 -6.29 -6.04 -37.05
C SER A 282 -5.87 -4.96 -36.04
N LEU A 283 -5.33 -5.33 -34.87
CA LEU A 283 -4.89 -4.37 -33.87
C LEU A 283 -3.79 -3.48 -34.44
N SER A 284 -3.89 -2.20 -34.15
CA SER A 284 -2.98 -1.15 -34.58
C SER A 284 -2.58 -0.26 -33.40
N ALA A 285 -1.62 0.64 -33.60
CA ALA A 285 -1.14 1.51 -32.54
C ALA A 285 -2.25 2.39 -31.92
N SER A 286 -3.28 2.76 -32.69
CA SER A 286 -4.41 3.55 -32.16
C SER A 286 -5.36 2.76 -31.26
N ASP A 287 -5.30 1.43 -31.30
CA ASP A 287 -6.11 0.54 -30.46
C ASP A 287 -5.43 0.27 -29.11
N LEU A 288 -4.16 0.65 -28.96
CA LEU A 288 -3.39 0.48 -27.75
C LEU A 288 -3.26 1.80 -27.00
N LYS A 289 -3.34 1.72 -25.67
CA LYS A 289 -3.13 2.86 -24.77
C LYS A 289 -1.99 2.55 -23.82
N GLN A 290 -0.92 3.34 -23.85
CA GLN A 290 0.16 3.21 -22.88
C GLN A 290 -0.36 3.55 -21.47
N ASP A 291 0.15 2.82 -20.47
CA ASP A 291 -0.10 3.08 -19.07
C ASP A 291 0.21 4.55 -18.73
N PRO A 292 -0.75 5.31 -18.17
CA PRO A 292 -0.53 6.71 -17.83
C PRO A 292 0.41 6.90 -16.64
N ASP A 293 0.70 5.83 -15.88
CA ASP A 293 1.54 5.92 -14.71
C ASP A 293 3.02 6.11 -15.06
N ALA A 294 3.72 6.81 -14.18
CA ALA A 294 5.16 6.96 -14.21
C ALA A 294 5.83 5.98 -13.25
N LEU A 295 7.06 5.60 -13.56
CA LEU A 295 7.92 4.84 -12.65
C LEU A 295 8.34 5.71 -11.47
N ASP A 296 8.45 5.07 -10.31
CA ASP A 296 9.03 5.64 -9.10
C ASP A 296 10.41 6.26 -9.40
N THR A 297 10.68 7.45 -8.85
CA THR A 297 11.99 8.10 -8.99
C THR A 297 13.10 7.21 -8.44
N TRP A 298 12.84 6.48 -7.35
CA TRP A 298 13.78 5.52 -6.78
C TRP A 298 14.08 4.35 -7.72
N PHE A 299 13.13 3.98 -8.58
CA PHE A 299 13.29 2.94 -9.61
C PHE A 299 14.16 3.39 -10.80
N SER A 300 14.36 4.69 -10.96
CA SER A 300 15.38 5.20 -11.88
C SER A 300 16.73 5.36 -11.16
N SER A 301 16.73 5.88 -9.93
CA SER A 301 17.97 6.24 -9.22
C SER A 301 18.74 5.03 -8.70
N TRP A 302 18.09 3.87 -8.50
CA TRP A 302 18.81 2.64 -8.15
C TRP A 302 19.73 2.12 -9.28
N LEU A 303 19.50 2.55 -10.53
CA LEU A 303 20.37 2.23 -11.67
C LEU A 303 21.59 3.16 -11.73
N TRP A 304 21.74 4.09 -10.80
CA TRP A 304 22.78 5.11 -10.83
C TRP A 304 24.18 4.53 -11.08
N PRO A 305 24.69 3.53 -10.33
CA PRO A 305 26.06 3.04 -10.50
C PRO A 305 26.43 2.57 -11.91
N MET A 306 25.43 2.25 -12.74
CA MET A 306 25.60 1.81 -14.13
C MET A 306 25.19 2.89 -15.14
N SER A 307 24.12 3.64 -14.87
CA SER A 307 23.42 4.43 -15.90
C SER A 307 24.18 5.67 -16.39
N VAL A 308 24.96 6.40 -15.57
CA VAL A 308 25.69 7.56 -16.14
C VAL A 308 26.85 7.17 -17.04
N PHE A 309 27.38 5.96 -16.87
CA PHE A 309 28.43 5.43 -17.73
C PHE A 309 27.84 4.60 -18.87
N ASP A 310 26.55 4.80 -19.18
CA ASP A 310 25.81 4.07 -20.21
C ASP A 310 25.86 2.54 -20.06
N GLY A 311 26.11 2.05 -18.85
CA GLY A 311 26.34 0.62 -18.55
C GLY A 311 25.08 -0.24 -18.63
N ILE A 312 23.90 0.35 -18.77
CA ILE A 312 22.65 -0.39 -19.00
C ILE A 312 22.48 -0.72 -20.48
N ARG A 313 22.66 0.27 -21.38
CA ARG A 313 22.51 0.06 -22.82
C ARG A 313 23.75 -0.56 -23.45
N ASN A 314 24.92 -0.19 -22.94
CA ASN A 314 26.23 -0.64 -23.41
C ASN A 314 27.06 -1.22 -22.24
N PRO A 315 26.73 -2.41 -21.73
CA PRO A 315 27.30 -2.95 -20.50
C PRO A 315 28.81 -3.17 -20.52
N GLU A 316 29.42 -3.25 -21.69
CA GLU A 316 30.85 -3.56 -21.88
C GLU A 316 31.68 -2.38 -22.38
N ASN A 317 31.16 -1.15 -22.28
CA ASN A 317 31.91 0.03 -22.71
C ASN A 317 33.11 0.33 -21.78
N GLU A 318 34.03 1.17 -22.26
CA GLU A 318 35.28 1.49 -21.53
C GLU A 318 35.03 2.22 -20.20
N GLU A 319 34.03 3.11 -20.13
CA GLU A 319 33.74 3.87 -18.92
C GLU A 319 33.19 2.98 -17.81
N ILE A 320 32.20 2.13 -18.11
CA ILE A 320 31.63 1.24 -17.09
C ILE A 320 32.66 0.23 -16.58
N LYS A 321 33.55 -0.28 -17.45
CA LYS A 321 34.66 -1.17 -17.04
C LYS A 321 35.66 -0.50 -16.12
N TYR A 322 35.87 0.81 -16.29
CA TYR A 322 36.80 1.57 -15.48
C TYR A 322 36.19 2.03 -14.14
N TYR A 323 34.95 2.51 -14.16
CA TYR A 323 34.30 3.14 -13.00
C TYR A 323 33.47 2.18 -12.13
N TYR A 324 33.16 0.98 -12.60
CA TYR A 324 32.42 -0.03 -11.84
C TYR A 324 33.35 -1.15 -11.34
N PRO A 325 33.35 -1.50 -10.05
CA PRO A 325 32.52 -0.95 -8.97
C PRO A 325 33.05 0.40 -8.45
N THR A 326 32.12 1.25 -8.01
CA THR A 326 32.44 2.53 -7.37
C THR A 326 33.21 2.29 -6.06
N ASN A 327 34.21 3.11 -5.77
CA ASN A 327 35.03 2.92 -4.57
C ASN A 327 34.30 3.32 -3.28
N ASP A 328 33.73 4.53 -3.23
CA ASP A 328 33.07 5.06 -2.05
C ASP A 328 31.78 5.78 -2.45
N LEU A 329 30.67 5.47 -1.76
CA LEU A 329 29.43 6.21 -1.87
C LEU A 329 29.23 7.04 -0.59
N VAL A 330 29.17 8.36 -0.74
CA VAL A 330 28.95 9.28 0.39
C VAL A 330 27.52 9.82 0.33
N THR A 331 26.72 9.52 1.37
CA THR A 331 25.32 9.95 1.46
C THR A 331 24.84 10.08 2.90
N GLY A 332 23.68 10.71 3.10
CA GLY A 332 22.96 10.74 4.38
C GLY A 332 22.26 9.42 4.71
N PRO A 333 22.02 9.14 6.01
CA PRO A 333 21.39 7.89 6.46
C PRO A 333 19.90 7.79 6.10
N ASP A 334 19.27 8.92 5.82
CA ASP A 334 17.87 9.07 5.42
C ASP A 334 17.54 8.27 4.14
N ILE A 335 18.48 8.15 3.21
CA ILE A 335 18.29 7.41 1.94
C ILE A 335 19.02 6.06 1.87
N LEU A 336 19.42 5.51 3.01
CA LEU A 336 20.06 4.19 3.08
C LEU A 336 19.18 3.11 2.44
N PHE A 337 17.86 3.16 2.65
CA PHE A 337 16.92 2.16 2.15
C PHE A 337 16.35 2.51 0.78
N PHE A 338 16.00 3.78 0.57
CA PHE A 338 15.47 4.27 -0.69
C PHE A 338 16.46 4.15 -1.85
N TRP A 339 17.76 4.30 -1.56
CA TRP A 339 18.77 4.43 -2.61
C TRP A 339 19.92 3.46 -2.47
N VAL A 340 20.64 3.46 -1.35
CA VAL A 340 21.87 2.65 -1.20
C VAL A 340 21.54 1.17 -1.31
N ALA A 341 20.57 0.68 -0.54
CA ALA A 341 20.12 -0.70 -0.60
C ALA A 341 19.64 -1.09 -2.00
N ARG A 342 18.82 -0.22 -2.64
CA ARG A 342 18.31 -0.45 -4.00
C ARG A 342 19.44 -0.50 -5.03
N MET A 343 20.46 0.36 -4.92
CA MET A 343 21.63 0.31 -5.80
C MET A 343 22.38 -1.01 -5.67
N ILE A 344 22.62 -1.48 -4.43
CA ILE A 344 23.27 -2.78 -4.19
C ILE A 344 22.48 -3.91 -4.85
N ILE A 345 21.16 -3.92 -4.66
CA ILE A 345 20.26 -4.88 -5.31
C ILE A 345 20.40 -4.82 -6.84
N ALA A 346 20.32 -3.63 -7.43
CA ALA A 346 20.44 -3.45 -8.87
C ALA A 346 21.82 -3.88 -9.41
N GLY A 347 22.90 -3.64 -8.67
CA GLY A 347 24.24 -4.08 -9.05
C GLY A 347 24.31 -5.60 -9.21
N TYR A 348 23.78 -6.34 -8.25
CA TYR A 348 23.75 -7.80 -8.35
C TYR A 348 22.79 -8.28 -9.44
N GLU A 349 21.61 -7.68 -9.59
CA GLU A 349 20.63 -8.10 -10.61
C GLU A 349 21.14 -7.91 -12.05
N TYR A 350 21.79 -6.78 -12.35
CA TYR A 350 22.15 -6.42 -13.72
C TYR A 350 23.62 -6.73 -14.09
N LYS A 351 24.50 -6.93 -13.10
CA LYS A 351 25.95 -7.11 -13.30
C LYS A 351 26.53 -8.33 -12.55
N ASP A 352 25.73 -9.04 -11.76
CA ASP A 352 26.19 -10.13 -10.88
C ASP A 352 27.38 -9.70 -9.99
N ALA A 353 27.44 -8.42 -9.62
CA ALA A 353 28.57 -7.83 -8.93
C ALA A 353 28.14 -6.69 -8.00
N ARG A 354 28.94 -6.44 -6.96
CA ARG A 354 28.73 -5.28 -6.10
C ARG A 354 28.87 -3.98 -6.91
N PRO A 355 27.99 -2.98 -6.71
CA PRO A 355 28.13 -1.68 -7.39
C PRO A 355 29.07 -0.72 -6.68
N LEU A 356 29.36 -0.97 -5.41
CA LEU A 356 30.19 -0.15 -4.54
C LEU A 356 30.95 -1.05 -3.54
N LYS A 357 32.03 -0.55 -2.92
CA LYS A 357 32.89 -1.30 -1.98
C LYS A 357 32.59 -1.02 -0.51
#